data_AF-A0A8T0Q859-F1
#
_entry.id   AF-A0A8T0Q859-F1
#
_cell.length_a   1.000
_cell.length_b   1.000
_cell.length_c   1.000
_cell.angle_alpha   90.00
_cell.angle_beta   90.00
_cell.angle_gamma   90.00
#
_symmetry.space_group_name_H-M   'P 1'
#
loop_
_entity.id
_entity.type
_entity.pdbx_description
1 polymer ?
#
loop_
_entity_poly.entity_id
_entity_poly.type
_entity_poly.pdbx_seq_one_letter_code
_entity_poly.pdbx_strand_id
1 'polypeptide(L)'
;MTTARLVSTSPGALYYSPAYPASKSLGRASGRVAFPARPYGALLHLSSPVMASAGAGGNGSPNAQGGFTGPSRIGEVKRVTKETNVHVKINLDGTGVAECSTGIPFLDHMLDQLASHGLFDVYVKATGDTHIDDHHSNEDIALAIGTALLQSLGDRKGINRFGHFTAPLDEAAVEVILDLSGRPHLSCGLDIPTQRVGTYDTQLVEHFFQSLVNTSGMTLHIRQLAGENSHHIIEACFKAFARALRQATEYDSRRHGTVPSSKGVLSRS
;
A
#
# COMPACT_ATOMS: atom_id res chain seq x y z
N MET A 1 5.94 -11.05 76.12
CA MET A 1 6.25 -11.99 75.03
C MET A 1 5.13 -11.91 74.02
N THR A 2 5.46 -11.54 72.76
CA THR A 2 4.87 -12.04 71.48
C THR A 2 3.33 -12.06 71.35
N THR A 3 2.61 -11.58 70.33
CA THR A 3 2.81 -10.96 69.01
C THR A 3 1.37 -10.81 68.45
N ALA A 4 1.06 -9.78 67.66
CA ALA A 4 0.18 -9.87 66.49
C ALA A 4 -0.09 -8.47 65.90
N ARG A 5 0.57 -8.14 64.78
CA ARG A 5 -0.01 -7.28 63.74
C ARG A 5 0.46 -7.81 62.39
N LEU A 6 -0.51 -8.27 61.60
CA LEU A 6 -0.37 -8.64 60.20
C LEU A 6 -0.06 -7.39 59.38
N VAL A 7 1.06 -7.42 58.66
CA VAL A 7 1.34 -6.52 57.53
C VAL A 7 1.33 -7.41 56.30
N SER A 8 0.33 -7.22 55.44
CA SER A 8 0.28 -7.85 54.11
C SER A 8 0.94 -6.90 53.11
N THR A 9 2.07 -7.34 52.56
CA THR A 9 2.83 -6.65 51.51
C THR A 9 2.37 -7.12 50.13
N SER A 10 1.93 -6.19 49.28
CA SER A 10 1.82 -6.39 47.83
C SER A 10 3.21 -6.30 47.18
N PRO A 11 3.57 -7.17 46.22
CA PRO A 11 4.75 -6.94 45.39
C PRO A 11 4.39 -6.08 44.17
N GLY A 12 5.05 -4.93 44.05
CA GLY A 12 5.03 -4.09 42.85
C GLY A 12 5.87 -4.72 41.74
N ALA A 13 5.28 -4.82 40.55
CA ALA A 13 5.99 -5.17 39.32
C ALA A 13 6.66 -3.92 38.74
N LEU A 14 7.99 -3.96 38.69
CA LEU A 14 8.84 -2.97 38.03
C LEU A 14 8.75 -3.16 36.51
N TYR A 15 8.22 -2.17 35.80
CA TYR A 15 8.35 -2.07 34.35
C TYR A 15 9.75 -1.53 34.00
N TYR A 16 10.52 -2.33 33.25
CA TYR A 16 11.80 -1.94 32.68
C TYR A 16 11.55 -1.37 31.27
N SER A 17 11.65 -0.05 31.12
CA SER A 17 11.73 0.61 29.80
C SER A 17 13.19 0.79 29.42
N PRO A 18 13.66 0.31 28.25
CA PRO A 18 14.96 0.71 27.73
C PRO A 18 14.89 2.12 27.15
N ALA A 19 15.69 3.03 27.72
CA ALA A 19 15.91 4.37 27.22
C ALA A 19 16.69 4.34 25.89
N TYR A 20 16.16 4.99 24.85
CA TYR A 20 16.90 5.33 23.64
C TYR A 20 17.78 6.57 23.89
N PRO A 21 19.07 6.56 23.51
CA PRO A 21 19.90 7.74 23.65
C PRO A 21 19.54 8.81 22.61
N ALA A 22 19.38 10.04 23.10
CA ALA A 22 19.18 11.24 22.30
C ALA A 22 20.32 11.48 21.30
N SER A 23 19.97 11.69 20.03
CA SER A 23 20.93 12.07 18.98
C SER A 23 21.35 13.54 19.18
N LYS A 24 22.66 13.76 19.24
CA LYS A 24 23.25 15.10 19.30
C LYS A 24 23.07 15.79 17.95
N SER A 25 22.58 17.03 17.99
CA SER A 25 22.54 17.96 16.87
C SER A 25 23.95 18.30 16.37
N LEU A 26 24.26 17.90 15.15
CA LEU A 26 25.45 18.36 14.44
C LEU A 26 25.07 19.57 13.59
N GLY A 27 25.79 20.66 13.82
CA GLY A 27 25.55 21.98 13.26
C GLY A 27 25.67 22.05 11.73
N ARG A 28 24.88 22.98 11.18
CA ARG A 28 24.98 23.50 9.82
C ARG A 28 26.43 23.88 9.47
N ALA A 29 26.97 23.28 8.42
CA ALA A 29 28.05 23.84 7.64
C ALA A 29 27.54 24.09 6.21
N SER A 30 27.33 25.36 5.86
CA SER A 30 27.00 25.77 4.49
C SER A 30 28.27 25.78 3.65
N GLY A 31 28.53 24.69 2.93
CA GLY A 31 29.54 24.63 1.87
C GLY A 31 28.89 24.81 0.51
N ARG A 32 28.87 26.04 -0.04
CA ARG A 32 28.55 26.27 -1.45
C ARG A 32 29.71 25.75 -2.29
N VAL A 33 29.50 24.64 -2.99
CA VAL A 33 30.41 24.18 -4.05
C VAL A 33 29.94 24.83 -5.36
N ALA A 34 30.73 25.77 -5.86
CA ALA A 34 30.53 26.42 -7.15
C ALA A 34 31.01 25.48 -8.27
N PHE A 35 30.12 25.15 -9.21
CA PHE A 35 30.48 24.47 -10.45
C PHE A 35 30.91 25.50 -11.51
N PRO A 36 32.01 25.28 -12.25
CA PRO A 36 32.40 26.20 -13.32
C PRO A 36 31.49 26.02 -14.55
N ALA A 37 30.91 27.13 -15.00
CA ALA A 37 30.19 27.24 -16.26
C ALA A 37 31.14 27.00 -17.45
N ARG A 38 30.73 26.16 -18.41
CA ARG A 38 31.40 26.01 -19.70
C ARG A 38 30.71 26.88 -20.78
N PRO A 39 31.46 27.45 -21.73
CA PRO A 39 30.95 28.44 -22.66
C PRO A 39 30.17 27.82 -23.84
N TYR A 40 29.25 28.63 -24.36
CA TYR A 40 28.48 28.43 -25.60
C TYR A 40 29.37 28.43 -26.86
N GLY A 41 29.01 27.56 -27.81
CA GLY A 41 29.46 27.53 -29.21
C GLY A 41 29.22 26.13 -29.77
N ALA A 42 28.66 25.89 -30.96
CA ALA A 42 28.33 26.72 -32.10
C ALA A 42 27.16 26.09 -32.88
N LEU A 43 26.40 26.94 -33.59
CA LEU A 43 25.41 26.54 -34.59
C LEU A 43 26.08 25.80 -35.77
N LEU A 44 25.52 24.67 -36.17
CA LEU A 44 25.68 24.15 -37.53
C LEU A 44 24.31 23.79 -38.10
N HIS A 45 23.90 24.62 -39.06
CA HIS A 45 22.84 24.39 -40.02
C HIS A 45 23.23 23.22 -40.94
N LEU A 46 22.39 22.19 -41.03
CA LEU A 46 22.43 21.25 -42.15
C LEU A 46 21.00 20.99 -42.64
N SER A 47 20.82 21.35 -43.90
CA SER A 47 19.59 21.39 -44.68
C SER A 47 19.11 19.99 -45.06
N SER A 48 17.79 19.78 -44.98
CA SER A 48 17.10 18.62 -45.53
C SER A 48 17.21 18.54 -47.06
N PRO A 49 17.08 17.34 -47.64
CA PRO A 49 16.33 17.19 -48.88
C PRO A 49 15.08 16.33 -48.68
N VAL A 50 14.01 16.85 -49.28
CA VAL A 50 12.69 16.25 -49.44
C VAL A 50 12.76 15.19 -50.54
N MET A 51 12.17 14.01 -50.31
CA MET A 51 11.69 13.11 -51.38
C MET A 51 10.37 12.46 -50.94
N ALA A 52 9.30 12.76 -51.67
CA ALA A 52 8.07 11.97 -51.75
C ALA A 52 8.29 10.82 -52.77
N SER A 53 7.57 9.69 -52.86
CA SER A 53 6.16 9.39 -52.58
C SER A 53 5.90 7.86 -52.64
N ALA A 54 4.78 7.45 -52.04
CA ALA A 54 3.83 6.38 -52.41
C ALA A 54 4.24 4.88 -52.42
N GLY A 55 3.48 4.08 -51.66
CA GLY A 55 3.39 2.62 -51.79
C GLY A 55 2.63 1.96 -50.63
N ALA A 56 1.36 1.61 -50.86
CA ALA A 56 0.49 0.90 -49.93
C ALA A 56 0.83 -0.60 -49.82
N GLY A 57 0.49 -1.22 -48.69
CA GLY A 57 0.44 -2.69 -48.54
C GLY A 57 0.98 -3.18 -47.21
N GLY A 58 0.12 -3.80 -46.40
CA GLY A 58 0.40 -4.10 -45.00
C GLY A 58 1.36 -5.26 -44.75
N ASN A 59 1.88 -5.33 -43.52
CA ASN A 59 1.79 -6.51 -42.65
C ASN A 59 2.53 -6.29 -41.33
N GLY A 60 1.82 -6.54 -40.23
CA GLY A 60 2.39 -7.13 -39.02
C GLY A 60 3.10 -6.20 -38.05
N SER A 61 2.35 -5.40 -37.29
CA SER A 61 2.83 -4.99 -35.96
C SER A 61 2.88 -6.23 -35.06
N PRO A 62 4.02 -6.60 -34.44
CA PRO A 62 4.04 -7.62 -33.43
C PRO A 62 3.47 -7.00 -32.16
N ASN A 63 2.15 -7.08 -31.99
CA ASN A 63 1.53 -6.85 -30.70
C ASN A 63 1.96 -8.03 -29.82
N ALA A 64 3.04 -7.85 -29.06
CA ALA A 64 3.48 -8.80 -28.04
C ALA A 64 2.46 -8.79 -26.90
N GLN A 65 1.30 -9.38 -27.17
CA GLN A 65 0.31 -9.78 -26.18
C GLN A 65 0.87 -10.98 -25.43
N GLY A 66 1.73 -10.72 -24.45
CA GLY A 66 2.02 -11.66 -23.38
C GLY A 66 0.89 -11.62 -22.35
N GLY A 67 -0.35 -11.84 -22.78
CA GLY A 67 -1.48 -11.98 -21.87
C GLY A 67 -1.33 -13.28 -21.10
N PHE A 68 -1.32 -13.20 -19.76
CA PHE A 68 -1.36 -14.38 -18.92
C PHE A 68 -2.64 -15.18 -19.21
N THR A 69 -2.52 -16.37 -19.79
CA THR A 69 -3.64 -17.28 -20.09
C THR A 69 -3.97 -18.21 -18.91
N GLY A 70 -3.59 -17.81 -17.68
CA GLY A 70 -3.89 -18.55 -16.47
C GLY A 70 -5.27 -18.21 -15.91
N PRO A 71 -5.85 -19.06 -15.04
CA PRO A 71 -7.04 -18.68 -14.29
C PRO A 71 -6.75 -17.41 -13.47
N SER A 72 -7.70 -16.47 -13.48
CA SER A 72 -7.60 -15.19 -12.76
C SER A 72 -7.48 -15.43 -11.24
N ARG A 73 -6.56 -14.71 -10.59
CA ARG A 73 -6.30 -14.81 -9.15
C ARG A 73 -7.32 -14.00 -8.36
N ILE A 74 -8.36 -14.70 -7.91
CA ILE A 74 -9.50 -14.11 -7.20
C ILE A 74 -9.57 -14.61 -5.76
N GLY A 75 -9.77 -13.71 -4.82
CA GLY A 75 -10.11 -14.00 -3.43
C GLY A 75 -11.48 -13.41 -3.10
N GLU A 76 -12.27 -14.12 -2.29
CA GLU A 76 -13.62 -13.72 -1.91
C GLU A 76 -13.89 -14.07 -0.45
N VAL A 77 -14.34 -13.07 0.31
CA VAL A 77 -14.53 -13.17 1.76
C VAL A 77 -15.89 -12.59 2.12
N LYS A 78 -16.64 -13.36 2.91
CA LYS A 78 -17.83 -12.89 3.61
C LYS A 78 -17.57 -13.01 5.11
N ARG A 79 -17.71 -11.90 5.84
CA ARG A 79 -17.46 -11.80 7.27
C ARG A 79 -18.64 -11.13 7.94
N VAL A 80 -19.21 -11.78 8.96
CA VAL A 80 -20.40 -11.30 9.67
C VAL A 80 -20.12 -11.34 11.17
N THR A 81 -20.35 -10.22 11.85
CA THR A 81 -20.31 -10.09 13.31
C THR A 81 -21.62 -9.45 13.79
N LYS A 82 -21.68 -9.05 15.07
CA LYS A 82 -22.78 -8.25 15.59
C LYS A 82 -22.67 -6.76 15.22
N GLU A 83 -21.46 -6.31 14.86
CA GLU A 83 -21.14 -4.91 14.55
C GLU A 83 -21.23 -4.67 13.04
N THR A 84 -20.75 -5.63 12.22
CA THR A 84 -20.63 -5.47 10.77
C THR A 84 -21.04 -6.70 9.96
N ASN A 85 -21.37 -6.48 8.69
CA ASN A 85 -21.53 -7.49 7.66
C ASN A 85 -20.79 -7.02 6.40
N VAL A 86 -19.74 -7.75 6.02
CA VAL A 86 -18.78 -7.35 5.00
C VAL A 86 -18.65 -8.46 3.94
N HIS A 87 -18.76 -8.08 2.67
CA HIS A 87 -18.49 -8.94 1.51
C HIS A 87 -17.45 -8.26 0.61
N VAL A 88 -16.31 -8.92 0.44
CA VAL A 88 -15.20 -8.46 -0.39
C VAL A 88 -14.89 -9.49 -1.47
N LYS A 89 -14.63 -9.04 -2.69
CA LYS A 89 -14.03 -9.83 -3.77
C LYS A 89 -12.94 -9.01 -4.44
N ILE A 90 -11.75 -9.61 -4.60
CA ILE A 90 -10.59 -8.96 -5.23
C ILE A 90 -10.06 -9.86 -6.34
N ASN A 91 -9.91 -9.30 -7.54
CA ASN A 91 -9.18 -9.90 -8.64
C ASN A 91 -7.82 -9.20 -8.79
N LEU A 92 -6.72 -9.93 -8.59
CA LEU A 92 -5.36 -9.38 -8.76
C LEU A 92 -5.01 -9.14 -10.23
N ASP A 93 -5.64 -9.88 -11.14
CA ASP A 93 -5.43 -9.83 -12.59
C ASP A 93 -6.62 -9.11 -13.26
N GLY A 94 -7.04 -8.00 -12.65
CA GLY A 94 -8.21 -7.23 -13.06
C GLY A 94 -7.92 -6.19 -14.14
N THR A 95 -8.89 -5.30 -14.30
CA THR A 95 -8.84 -4.16 -15.22
C THR A 95 -9.00 -2.81 -14.51
N GLY A 96 -9.17 -2.82 -13.17
CA GLY A 96 -9.31 -1.62 -12.36
C GLY A 96 -10.77 -1.25 -12.09
N VAL A 97 -11.70 -2.20 -12.19
CA VAL A 97 -13.12 -1.96 -11.87
C VAL A 97 -13.31 -1.84 -10.37
N ALA A 98 -14.01 -0.80 -9.92
CA ALA A 98 -14.37 -0.62 -8.52
C ALA A 98 -15.90 -0.64 -8.34
N GLU A 99 -16.36 -1.48 -7.42
CA GLU A 99 -17.75 -1.54 -6.96
C GLU A 99 -17.74 -1.53 -5.42
N CYS A 100 -17.52 -0.35 -4.85
CA CYS A 100 -17.37 -0.15 -3.41
C CYS A 100 -18.59 0.57 -2.82
N SER A 101 -19.17 -0.01 -1.78
CA SER A 101 -20.23 0.59 -0.96
C SER A 101 -20.03 0.16 0.49
N THR A 102 -19.23 0.94 1.21
CA THR A 102 -18.79 0.63 2.57
C THR A 102 -19.67 1.26 3.66
N GLY A 103 -20.48 2.26 3.29
CA GLY A 103 -21.14 3.15 4.24
C GLY A 103 -20.26 4.31 4.71
N ILE A 104 -19.00 4.37 4.28
CA ILE A 104 -18.01 5.42 4.59
C ILE A 104 -17.54 6.03 3.25
N PRO A 105 -18.13 7.15 2.79
CA PRO A 105 -17.90 7.66 1.43
C PRO A 105 -16.44 7.98 1.09
N PHE A 106 -15.65 8.43 2.07
CA PHE A 106 -14.23 8.71 1.85
C PHE A 106 -13.41 7.41 1.67
N LEU A 107 -13.77 6.34 2.41
CA LEU A 107 -13.14 5.04 2.23
C LEU A 107 -13.50 4.42 0.88
N ASP A 108 -14.74 4.59 0.41
CA ASP A 108 -15.15 4.20 -0.95
C ASP A 108 -14.22 4.82 -2.00
N HIS A 109 -14.01 6.15 -1.92
CA HIS A 109 -13.10 6.88 -2.81
C HIS A 109 -11.65 6.36 -2.74
N MET A 110 -11.16 5.98 -1.55
CA MET A 110 -9.82 5.40 -1.38
C MET A 110 -9.70 4.00 -2.01
N LEU A 111 -10.74 3.17 -1.92
CA LEU A 111 -10.79 1.86 -2.56
C LEU A 111 -10.88 1.97 -4.09
N ASP A 112 -11.51 3.03 -4.61
CA ASP A 112 -11.48 3.33 -6.04
C ASP A 112 -10.05 3.62 -6.52
N GLN A 113 -9.22 4.30 -5.71
CA GLN A 113 -7.80 4.51 -6.05
C GLN A 113 -7.01 3.21 -6.07
N LEU A 114 -7.32 2.29 -5.14
CA LEU A 114 -6.72 0.95 -5.10
C LEU A 114 -7.01 0.19 -6.40
N ALA A 115 -8.27 0.19 -6.85
CA ALA A 115 -8.66 -0.45 -8.11
C ALA A 115 -7.99 0.24 -9.31
N SER A 116 -8.18 1.54 -9.47
CA SER A 116 -7.75 2.29 -10.66
C SER A 116 -6.24 2.24 -10.89
N HIS A 117 -5.45 2.42 -9.83
CA HIS A 117 -3.99 2.47 -9.95
C HIS A 117 -3.32 1.10 -9.80
N GLY A 118 -3.98 0.16 -9.12
CA GLY A 118 -3.53 -1.23 -8.99
C GLY A 118 -3.92 -2.11 -10.18
N LEU A 119 -4.91 -1.70 -10.98
CA LEU A 119 -5.63 -2.55 -11.94
C LEU A 119 -6.27 -3.78 -11.30
N PHE A 120 -6.64 -3.66 -10.02
CA PHE A 120 -7.40 -4.69 -9.34
C PHE A 120 -8.89 -4.48 -9.62
N ASP A 121 -9.63 -5.57 -9.83
CA ASP A 121 -11.09 -5.44 -9.71
C ASP A 121 -11.44 -5.58 -8.22
N VAL A 122 -12.03 -4.54 -7.65
CA VAL A 122 -12.31 -4.41 -6.22
C VAL A 122 -13.81 -4.28 -6.03
N TYR A 123 -14.40 -5.29 -5.41
CA TYR A 123 -15.79 -5.27 -4.97
C TYR A 123 -15.82 -5.29 -3.44
N VAL A 124 -16.53 -4.33 -2.85
CA VAL A 124 -16.75 -4.23 -1.41
C VAL A 124 -18.19 -3.82 -1.15
N LYS A 125 -18.92 -4.63 -0.38
CA LYS A 125 -20.17 -4.21 0.27
C LYS A 125 -20.05 -4.38 1.75
N ALA A 126 -20.38 -3.34 2.51
CA ALA A 126 -20.44 -3.40 3.95
C ALA A 126 -21.66 -2.68 4.50
N THR A 127 -22.18 -3.22 5.60
CA THR A 127 -23.07 -2.52 6.51
C THR A 127 -22.50 -2.67 7.90
N GLY A 128 -22.53 -1.61 8.69
CA GLY A 128 -22.06 -1.66 10.07
C GLY A 128 -22.72 -0.60 10.94
N ASP A 129 -22.29 -0.54 12.18
CA ASP A 129 -22.75 0.35 13.23
C ASP A 129 -22.17 1.77 13.15
N THR A 130 -22.14 2.37 11.95
CA THR A 130 -21.57 3.73 11.70
C THR A 130 -22.25 4.87 12.46
N HIS A 131 -23.39 4.61 13.11
CA HIS A 131 -24.04 5.52 14.04
C HIS A 131 -23.33 5.61 15.40
N ILE A 132 -22.47 4.64 15.74
CA ILE A 132 -21.55 4.69 16.87
C ILE A 132 -20.30 5.45 16.44
N ASP A 133 -19.54 4.87 15.51
CA ASP A 133 -18.45 5.49 14.75
C ASP A 133 -18.10 4.63 13.51
N ASP A 134 -17.14 5.10 12.70
CA ASP A 134 -16.69 4.39 11.50
C ASP A 134 -15.71 3.23 11.80
N HIS A 135 -15.33 3.00 13.07
CA HIS A 135 -14.18 2.17 13.45
C HIS A 135 -14.36 0.72 13.07
N HIS A 136 -15.43 0.07 13.55
CA HIS A 136 -15.68 -1.35 13.29
C HIS A 136 -15.84 -1.62 11.79
N SER A 137 -16.55 -0.73 11.09
CA SER A 137 -16.74 -0.84 9.64
C SER A 137 -15.41 -0.75 8.90
N ASN A 138 -14.58 0.26 9.19
CA ASN A 138 -13.25 0.42 8.60
C ASN A 138 -12.33 -0.77 8.86
N GLU A 139 -12.24 -1.22 10.13
CA GLU A 139 -11.43 -2.36 10.53
C GLU A 139 -11.85 -3.63 9.81
N ASP A 140 -13.13 -3.98 9.85
CA ASP A 140 -13.62 -5.25 9.34
C ASP A 140 -13.55 -5.35 7.82
N ILE A 141 -13.68 -4.22 7.13
CA ILE A 141 -13.43 -4.10 5.69
C ILE A 141 -11.95 -4.36 5.39
N ALA A 142 -11.03 -3.74 6.13
CA ALA A 142 -9.60 -3.97 5.97
C ALA A 142 -9.20 -5.43 6.24
N LEU A 143 -9.75 -6.05 7.31
CA LEU A 143 -9.53 -7.45 7.65
C LEU A 143 -10.01 -8.37 6.50
N ALA A 144 -11.19 -8.11 5.95
CA ALA A 144 -11.76 -8.87 4.83
C ALA A 144 -10.94 -8.69 3.54
N ILE A 145 -10.52 -7.47 3.22
CA ILE A 145 -9.61 -7.16 2.09
C ILE A 145 -8.30 -7.92 2.24
N GLY A 146 -7.63 -7.84 3.39
CA GLY A 146 -6.37 -8.55 3.58
C GLY A 146 -6.52 -10.07 3.49
N THR A 147 -7.66 -10.63 3.93
CA THR A 147 -7.96 -12.06 3.76
C THR A 147 -8.21 -12.41 2.28
N ALA A 148 -8.93 -11.57 1.53
CA ALA A 148 -9.15 -11.77 0.10
C ALA A 148 -7.83 -11.70 -0.69
N LEU A 149 -6.93 -10.79 -0.33
CA LEU A 149 -5.57 -10.71 -0.88
C LEU A 149 -4.77 -11.98 -0.57
N LEU A 150 -4.85 -12.50 0.66
CA LEU A 150 -4.18 -13.75 1.01
C LEU A 150 -4.67 -14.93 0.16
N GLN A 151 -5.99 -15.04 -0.03
CA GLN A 151 -6.60 -16.10 -0.84
C GLN A 151 -6.19 -15.99 -2.32
N SER A 152 -6.25 -14.78 -2.90
CA SER A 152 -5.91 -14.55 -4.31
C SER A 152 -4.42 -14.78 -4.59
N LEU A 153 -3.55 -14.54 -3.61
CA LEU A 153 -2.11 -14.80 -3.72
C LEU A 153 -1.73 -16.28 -3.73
N GLY A 154 -2.58 -17.17 -3.20
CA GLY A 154 -2.31 -18.61 -3.15
C GLY A 154 -0.95 -18.95 -2.53
N ASP A 155 -0.15 -19.76 -3.22
CA ASP A 155 1.17 -20.19 -2.79
C ASP A 155 2.31 -19.19 -3.08
N ARG A 156 1.95 -18.01 -3.63
CA ARG A 156 2.86 -16.89 -3.92
C ARG A 156 4.02 -17.26 -4.86
N LYS A 157 3.84 -18.28 -5.69
CA LYS A 157 4.84 -18.67 -6.68
C LYS A 157 4.86 -17.71 -7.87
N GLY A 158 6.05 -17.51 -8.41
CA GLY A 158 6.25 -16.75 -9.64
C GLY A 158 6.03 -15.24 -9.55
N ILE A 159 5.57 -14.69 -8.43
CA ILE A 159 5.37 -13.25 -8.27
C ILE A 159 6.70 -12.51 -8.02
N ASN A 160 6.71 -11.20 -8.25
CA ASN A 160 7.82 -10.30 -7.89
C ASN A 160 8.09 -10.25 -6.39
N ARG A 161 7.05 -10.47 -5.56
CA ARG A 161 7.05 -10.46 -4.07
C ARG A 161 7.24 -9.09 -3.44
N PHE A 162 8.16 -8.28 -3.98
CA PHE A 162 8.48 -6.95 -3.49
C PHE A 162 7.84 -5.89 -4.38
N GLY A 163 7.37 -4.81 -3.74
CA GLY A 163 6.81 -3.65 -4.41
C GLY A 163 7.31 -2.36 -3.77
N HIS A 164 7.56 -1.36 -4.60
CA HIS A 164 7.94 -0.02 -4.17
C HIS A 164 7.37 1.02 -5.12
N PHE A 165 6.73 2.04 -4.57
CA PHE A 165 6.28 3.18 -5.34
C PHE A 165 6.18 4.43 -4.48
N THR A 166 6.45 5.59 -5.08
CA THR A 166 6.16 6.90 -4.47
C THR A 166 5.15 7.60 -5.35
N ALA A 167 4.03 8.02 -4.77
CA ALA A 167 3.01 8.77 -5.49
C ALA A 167 2.90 10.19 -4.91
N PRO A 168 2.88 11.22 -5.78
CA PRO A 168 2.48 12.55 -5.37
C PRO A 168 0.96 12.73 -5.52
N LEU A 169 0.42 13.71 -4.80
CA LEU A 169 -0.83 14.38 -5.12
C LEU A 169 -0.68 15.84 -4.70
N ASP A 170 -0.58 16.73 -5.69
CA ASP A 170 -0.24 18.14 -5.50
C ASP A 170 1.01 18.31 -4.61
N GLU A 171 0.88 18.93 -3.43
CA GLU A 171 1.99 19.14 -2.49
C GLU A 171 2.34 17.91 -1.65
N ALA A 172 1.47 16.90 -1.62
CA ALA A 172 1.70 15.67 -0.88
C ALA A 172 2.54 14.67 -1.68
N ALA A 173 3.38 13.92 -0.98
CA ALA A 173 4.13 12.80 -1.55
C ALA A 173 4.27 11.69 -0.50
N VAL A 174 3.87 10.47 -0.86
CA VAL A 174 3.94 9.30 0.03
C VAL A 174 4.67 8.15 -0.68
N GLU A 175 5.63 7.57 0.03
CA GLU A 175 6.35 6.36 -0.36
C GLU A 175 5.74 5.14 0.31
N VAL A 176 5.54 4.08 -0.48
CA VAL A 176 5.13 2.76 0.00
C VAL A 176 6.12 1.69 -0.47
N ILE A 177 6.55 0.86 0.48
CA ILE A 177 7.41 -0.31 0.25
C ILE A 177 6.73 -1.51 0.90
N LEU A 178 6.63 -2.63 0.18
CA LEU A 178 6.02 -3.84 0.72
C LEU A 178 6.70 -5.14 0.28
N ASP A 179 6.58 -6.15 1.14
CA ASP A 179 6.99 -7.55 0.93
C ASP A 179 5.78 -8.45 1.21
N LEU A 180 5.37 -9.23 0.20
CA LEU A 180 4.35 -10.28 0.32
C LEU A 180 4.89 -11.51 1.07
N SER A 181 5.26 -11.26 2.31
CA SER A 181 6.28 -11.99 3.05
C SER A 181 5.78 -13.21 3.83
N GLY A 182 4.50 -13.20 4.16
CA GLY A 182 3.83 -14.13 5.07
C GLY A 182 3.83 -13.62 6.51
N ARG A 183 4.51 -12.50 6.78
CA ARG A 183 4.74 -11.95 8.11
C ARG A 183 4.04 -10.59 8.23
N PRO A 184 3.00 -10.47 9.06
CA PRO A 184 2.28 -9.21 9.24
C PRO A 184 3.18 -8.19 9.95
N HIS A 185 3.35 -7.03 9.33
CA HIS A 185 4.05 -5.89 9.93
C HIS A 185 3.64 -4.60 9.23
N LEU A 186 3.34 -3.56 10.01
CA LEU A 186 3.13 -2.20 9.54
C LEU A 186 4.15 -1.27 10.18
N SER A 187 4.73 -0.39 9.37
CA SER A 187 5.42 0.82 9.80
C SER A 187 4.74 1.99 9.09
N CYS A 188 3.88 2.72 9.80
CA CYS A 188 3.16 3.87 9.27
C CYS A 188 3.79 5.18 9.78
N GLY A 189 4.24 6.03 8.86
CA GLY A 189 4.79 7.35 9.15
C GLY A 189 4.03 8.45 8.42
N LEU A 190 2.70 8.43 8.51
CA LEU A 190 1.85 9.52 8.04
C LEU A 190 1.61 10.52 9.17
N ASP A 191 1.72 11.80 8.85
CA ASP A 191 1.37 12.92 9.73
C ASP A 191 0.18 13.66 9.09
N ILE A 192 -1.03 13.31 9.54
CA ILE A 192 -2.29 13.81 8.98
C ILE A 192 -2.81 14.94 9.89
N PRO A 193 -2.77 16.21 9.46
CA PRO A 193 -2.93 17.35 10.37
C PRO A 193 -4.37 17.66 10.80
N THR A 194 -5.37 17.05 10.18
CA THR A 194 -6.78 17.23 10.55
C THR A 194 -7.36 15.96 11.13
N GLN A 195 -8.27 16.06 12.10
CA GLN A 195 -8.92 14.89 12.70
C GLN A 195 -9.89 14.18 11.73
N ARG A 196 -10.46 14.92 10.78
CA ARG A 196 -11.46 14.42 9.83
C ARG A 196 -11.13 14.85 8.40
N VAL A 197 -11.51 14.02 7.43
CA VAL A 197 -11.65 14.39 6.01
C VAL A 197 -13.08 14.06 5.58
N GLY A 198 -13.87 15.09 5.28
CA GLY A 198 -15.33 14.94 5.25
C GLY A 198 -15.83 14.48 6.61
N THR A 199 -16.50 13.33 6.66
CA THR A 199 -16.92 12.69 7.92
C THR A 199 -15.96 11.62 8.41
N TYR A 200 -14.95 11.22 7.64
CA TYR A 200 -14.08 10.09 7.97
C TYR A 200 -13.00 10.47 8.97
N ASP A 201 -12.87 9.68 10.04
CA ASP A 201 -11.86 9.88 11.07
C ASP A 201 -10.47 9.46 10.58
N THR A 202 -9.53 10.40 10.59
CA THR A 202 -8.19 10.20 10.01
C THR A 202 -7.33 9.19 10.77
N GLN A 203 -7.64 8.92 12.05
CA GLN A 203 -6.97 7.85 12.79
C GLN A 203 -7.23 6.47 12.18
N LEU A 204 -8.34 6.31 11.46
CA LEU A 204 -8.74 5.05 10.84
C LEU A 204 -7.88 4.66 9.64
N VAL A 205 -7.09 5.59 9.08
CA VAL A 205 -6.18 5.30 7.96
C VAL A 205 -5.07 4.33 8.40
N GLU A 206 -4.41 4.61 9.52
CA GLU A 206 -3.38 3.70 10.04
C GLU A 206 -4.00 2.37 10.46
N HIS A 207 -5.15 2.41 11.14
CA HIS A 207 -5.90 1.22 11.52
C HIS A 207 -6.30 0.36 10.31
N PHE A 208 -6.72 0.96 9.20
CA PHE A 208 -7.05 0.25 7.96
C PHE A 208 -5.83 -0.56 7.48
N PHE A 209 -4.67 0.08 7.35
CA PHE A 209 -3.47 -0.63 6.90
C PHE A 209 -3.00 -1.67 7.93
N GLN A 210 -3.14 -1.40 9.23
CA GLN A 210 -2.75 -2.35 10.27
C GLN A 210 -3.59 -3.63 10.19
N SER A 211 -4.91 -3.48 10.06
CA SER A 211 -5.83 -4.60 9.91
C SER A 211 -5.61 -5.35 8.60
N LEU A 212 -5.35 -4.64 7.50
CA LEU A 212 -5.02 -5.25 6.22
C LEU A 212 -3.73 -6.10 6.28
N VAL A 213 -2.66 -5.61 6.91
CA VAL A 213 -1.41 -6.39 7.01
C VAL A 213 -1.58 -7.62 7.89
N ASN A 214 -2.38 -7.51 8.96
CA ASN A 214 -2.65 -8.60 9.89
C ASN A 214 -3.29 -9.80 9.19
N THR A 215 -4.18 -9.55 8.22
CA THR A 215 -4.89 -10.60 7.49
C THR A 215 -4.26 -11.01 6.16
N SER A 216 -3.54 -10.13 5.48
CA SER A 216 -2.78 -10.50 4.28
C SER A 216 -1.47 -11.24 4.59
N GLY A 217 -0.91 -11.03 5.78
CA GLY A 217 0.42 -11.50 6.14
C GLY A 217 1.48 -10.82 5.26
N MET A 218 1.34 -9.50 5.06
CA MET A 218 2.32 -8.69 4.35
C MET A 218 3.15 -7.85 5.32
N THR A 219 4.36 -7.50 4.90
CA THR A 219 5.15 -6.45 5.53
C THR A 219 4.95 -5.18 4.72
N LEU A 220 4.58 -4.07 5.37
CA LEU A 220 4.22 -2.81 4.73
C LEU A 220 4.90 -1.64 5.45
N HIS A 221 5.55 -0.77 4.69
CA HIS A 221 6.08 0.50 5.15
C HIS A 221 5.43 1.63 4.35
N ILE A 222 4.96 2.65 5.07
CA ILE A 222 4.34 3.85 4.52
C ILE A 222 5.09 5.05 5.11
N ARG A 223 5.59 5.93 4.25
CA ARG A 223 6.38 7.11 4.65
C ARG A 223 5.87 8.35 3.95
N GLN A 224 5.42 9.35 4.71
CA GLN A 224 5.17 10.67 4.17
C GLN A 224 6.50 11.39 3.90
N LEU A 225 6.67 11.89 2.68
CA LEU A 225 7.84 12.66 2.27
C LEU A 225 7.55 14.17 2.28
N ALA A 226 6.31 14.54 1.94
CA ALA A 226 5.78 15.89 1.96
C ALA A 226 4.24 15.84 2.04
N GLY A 227 3.60 16.96 2.38
CA GLY A 227 2.15 17.13 2.35
C GLY A 227 1.63 17.95 3.51
N GLU A 228 0.61 18.76 3.24
CA GLU A 228 -0.09 19.58 4.25
C GLU A 228 -1.59 19.31 4.25
N ASN A 229 -2.19 19.02 3.09
CA ASN A 229 -3.60 18.69 3.01
C ASN A 229 -3.83 17.20 3.35
N SER A 230 -4.64 16.94 4.38
CA SER A 230 -4.97 15.57 4.83
C SER A 230 -5.56 14.69 3.73
N HIS A 231 -6.43 15.22 2.87
CA HIS A 231 -6.97 14.47 1.74
C HIS A 231 -5.84 14.06 0.80
N HIS A 232 -4.99 15.00 0.42
CA HIS A 232 -3.89 14.77 -0.52
C HIS A 232 -2.91 13.71 0.02
N ILE A 233 -2.56 13.77 1.31
CA ILE A 233 -1.69 12.79 1.97
C ILE A 233 -2.30 11.39 1.90
N ILE A 234 -3.57 11.24 2.30
CA ILE A 234 -4.23 9.92 2.37
C ILE A 234 -4.41 9.35 0.96
N GLU A 235 -4.86 10.15 0.00
CA GLU A 235 -5.06 9.70 -1.37
C GLU A 235 -3.72 9.34 -2.05
N ALA A 236 -2.66 10.12 -1.85
CA ALA A 236 -1.31 9.79 -2.32
C ALA A 236 -0.83 8.45 -1.71
N CYS A 237 -1.12 8.21 -0.43
CA CYS A 237 -0.82 6.93 0.23
C CYS A 237 -1.52 5.75 -0.45
N PHE A 238 -2.83 5.83 -0.69
CA PHE A 238 -3.58 4.76 -1.38
C PHE A 238 -3.09 4.54 -2.81
N LYS A 239 -2.76 5.60 -3.55
CA LYS A 239 -2.18 5.50 -4.90
C LYS A 239 -0.82 4.81 -4.89
N ALA A 240 0.05 5.18 -3.95
CA ALA A 240 1.36 4.55 -3.79
C ALA A 240 1.24 3.07 -3.39
N PHE A 241 0.33 2.76 -2.45
CA PHE A 241 0.04 1.40 -2.05
C PHE A 241 -0.48 0.55 -3.21
N ALA A 242 -1.43 1.05 -3.99
CA ALA A 242 -1.99 0.36 -5.14
C ALA A 242 -0.92 -0.03 -6.16
N ARG A 243 -0.02 0.91 -6.48
CA ARG A 243 1.08 0.70 -7.44
C ARG A 243 2.14 -0.27 -6.89
N ALA A 244 2.54 -0.12 -5.64
CA ALA A 244 3.49 -1.04 -5.00
C ALA A 244 2.91 -2.46 -4.91
N LEU A 245 1.63 -2.59 -4.55
CA LEU A 245 0.96 -3.89 -4.45
C LEU A 245 0.86 -4.55 -5.83
N ARG A 246 0.47 -3.79 -6.85
CA ARG A 246 0.46 -4.27 -8.24
C ARG A 246 1.82 -4.85 -8.61
N GLN A 247 2.89 -4.06 -8.47
CA GLN A 247 4.23 -4.52 -8.76
C GLN A 247 4.58 -5.83 -8.04
N ALA A 248 4.29 -5.92 -6.74
CA ALA A 248 4.61 -7.10 -5.94
C ALA A 248 3.82 -8.36 -6.36
N THR A 249 2.58 -8.18 -6.82
CA THR A 249 1.69 -9.26 -7.24
C THR A 249 1.90 -9.71 -8.69
N GLU A 250 2.52 -8.90 -9.54
CA GLU A 250 2.81 -9.24 -10.94
C GLU A 250 3.78 -10.43 -11.05
N TYR A 251 3.68 -11.17 -12.16
CA TYR A 251 4.53 -12.33 -12.42
C TYR A 251 5.93 -11.92 -12.87
N ASP A 252 6.94 -12.51 -12.24
CA ASP A 252 8.35 -12.43 -12.60
C ASP A 252 8.66 -13.46 -13.70
N SER A 253 8.74 -12.99 -14.95
CA SER A 253 8.97 -13.84 -16.12
C SER A 253 10.28 -14.64 -16.08
N ARG A 254 11.27 -14.17 -15.30
CA ARG A 254 12.59 -14.80 -15.19
C ARG A 254 12.66 -15.85 -14.07
N ARG A 255 11.67 -15.89 -13.19
CA ARG A 255 11.62 -16.82 -12.04
C ARG A 255 11.02 -18.17 -12.39
N HIS A 256 10.36 -18.28 -13.54
CA HIS A 256 9.76 -19.51 -14.05
C HIS A 256 8.87 -20.24 -13.02
N GLY A 257 8.00 -19.48 -12.33
CA GLY A 257 7.04 -20.04 -11.37
C GLY A 257 7.64 -20.55 -10.05
N THR A 258 8.91 -20.31 -9.76
CA THR A 258 9.49 -20.72 -8.47
C THR A 258 9.08 -19.79 -7.33
N VAL A 259 9.12 -20.28 -6.08
CA VAL A 259 8.81 -19.48 -4.89
C VAL A 259 9.90 -18.41 -4.70
N PRO A 260 9.56 -17.12 -4.51
CA PRO A 260 10.53 -16.07 -4.31
C PRO A 260 11.10 -16.02 -2.89
N SER A 261 11.65 -17.14 -2.40
CA SER A 261 12.18 -17.27 -1.05
C SER A 261 13.34 -18.26 -1.00
N SER A 262 14.46 -17.87 -0.40
CA SER A 262 15.59 -18.77 -0.14
C SER A 262 15.25 -19.89 0.86
N LYS A 263 14.22 -19.69 1.70
CA LYS A 263 13.70 -20.72 2.61
C LYS A 263 12.81 -21.75 1.91
N GLY A 264 12.51 -21.55 0.62
CA GLY A 264 11.63 -22.43 -0.17
C GLY A 264 10.13 -22.28 0.11
N VAL A 265 9.74 -21.45 1.10
CA VAL A 265 8.33 -21.24 1.49
C VAL A 265 8.04 -19.77 1.81
N LEU A 266 6.81 -19.35 1.53
CA LEU A 266 6.16 -18.14 2.04
C LEU A 266 4.78 -18.55 2.55
N SER A 267 4.52 -18.36 3.84
CA SER A 267 3.27 -18.79 4.48
C SER A 267 2.86 -17.79 5.54
N ARG A 268 1.53 -17.59 5.67
CA ARG A 268 0.89 -16.98 6.83
C ARG A 268 0.34 -18.13 7.68
N SER A 269 1.17 -18.65 8.57
CA SER A 269 0.86 -19.78 9.48
C SER A 269 1.26 -19.41 10.90
#